data_AF-B7FJW9-F1
#
_entry.id   AF-B7FJW9-F1
#
_cell.length_a   1.000
_cell.length_b   1.000
_cell.length_c   1.000
_cell.angle_alpha   90.00
_cell.angle_beta   90.00
_cell.angle_gamma   90.00
#
_symmetry.space_group_name_H-M   'P 1'
#
loop_
_entity.id
_entity.type
_entity.pdbx_description
1 polymer ?
#
loop_
_entity_poly.entity_id
_entity_poly.type
_entity_poly.pdbx_seq_one_letter_code
_entity_poly.pdbx_strand_id
1 'polypeptide(L)'
;MAGYLPFEEADLPTLFRRISAGEFVCPVWFSAGAKTFIHKILDPDPKTRVKIVEIRKDPWFRKNYSPIKLREDEQVNLDDIKAVFDDIEDQYVSERSEIAEGGPLIMNAFEMITLSQGLNLSPLFDRHQDYVKRQTRFVSRKPATVIISSIEAVAESMSLKVHSRNYR
;
A
#
# COMPACT_ATOMS: atom_id res chain seq x y z
N MET A 1 -12.44 -2.57 2.05
CA MET A 1 -13.85 -2.61 2.51
C MET A 1 -14.45 -4.02 2.40
N ALA A 2 -14.37 -4.69 1.25
CA ALA A 2 -14.86 -6.07 1.10
C ALA A 2 -13.79 -7.13 1.43
N GLY A 3 -12.52 -6.89 1.09
CA GLY A 3 -11.42 -7.84 1.29
C GLY A 3 -11.20 -8.81 0.11
N TYR A 4 -11.92 -8.61 -1.00
CA TYR A 4 -11.83 -9.38 -2.24
C TYR A 4 -12.15 -8.47 -3.45
N LEU A 5 -11.93 -8.97 -4.68
CA LEU A 5 -12.14 -8.22 -5.91
C LEU A 5 -13.64 -8.14 -6.29
N PRO A 6 -14.12 -7.01 -6.85
CA PRO A 6 -15.51 -6.90 -7.29
C PRO A 6 -15.86 -7.85 -8.44
N PHE A 7 -14.88 -8.24 -9.23
CA PHE A 7 -14.98 -9.22 -10.31
C PHE A 7 -13.87 -10.25 -10.14
N GLU A 8 -14.26 -11.49 -9.87
CA GLU A 8 -13.34 -12.62 -9.69
C GLU A 8 -14.08 -13.87 -10.17
N GLU A 9 -13.50 -14.54 -11.16
CA GLU A 9 -14.07 -15.72 -11.80
C GLU A 9 -12.94 -16.65 -12.22
N ALA A 10 -13.21 -17.95 -12.24
CA ALA A 10 -12.22 -18.96 -12.65
C ALA A 10 -11.94 -18.89 -14.16
N ASP A 11 -12.93 -18.50 -14.97
CA ASP A 11 -12.82 -18.41 -16.41
C ASP A 11 -12.83 -16.96 -16.91
N LEU A 12 -11.90 -16.65 -17.82
CA LEU A 12 -11.76 -15.32 -18.41
C LEU A 12 -13.02 -14.82 -19.14
N PRO A 13 -13.75 -15.64 -19.92
CA PRO A 13 -14.96 -15.19 -20.58
C PRO A 13 -16.03 -14.70 -19.60
N THR A 14 -16.27 -15.41 -18.49
CA THR A 14 -17.22 -14.99 -17.45
C THR A 14 -16.72 -13.77 -16.70
N LEU A 15 -15.42 -13.67 -16.41
CA LEU A 15 -14.81 -12.48 -15.83
C LEU A 15 -15.11 -11.24 -16.69
N PHE A 16 -14.80 -11.30 -17.99
CA PHE A 16 -15.03 -10.19 -18.90
C PHE A 16 -16.52 -9.87 -19.05
N ARG A 17 -17.39 -10.88 -19.11
CA ARG A 17 -18.85 -10.67 -19.13
C ARG A 17 -19.31 -9.86 -17.92
N ARG A 18 -18.86 -10.20 -16.72
CA ARG A 18 -19.23 -9.50 -15.48
C ARG A 18 -18.65 -8.08 -15.42
N ILE A 19 -17.41 -7.89 -15.86
CA ILE A 19 -16.78 -6.56 -15.95
C ILE A 19 -17.55 -5.67 -16.93
N SER A 20 -17.84 -6.17 -18.13
CA SER A 20 -18.56 -5.41 -19.16
C SER A 20 -20.01 -5.10 -18.76
N ALA A 21 -20.66 -6.00 -18.02
CA ALA A 21 -21.99 -5.77 -17.46
C ALA A 21 -21.98 -4.89 -16.20
N GLY A 22 -20.83 -4.65 -15.57
CA GLY A 22 -20.75 -4.00 -14.26
C GLY A 22 -21.41 -4.82 -13.15
N GLU A 23 -21.46 -6.15 -13.27
CA GLU A 23 -22.17 -7.04 -12.35
C GLU A 23 -21.29 -7.49 -11.17
N PHE A 24 -21.48 -6.85 -10.02
CA PHE A 24 -20.80 -7.19 -8.77
C PHE A 24 -21.75 -7.13 -7.59
N VAL A 25 -21.38 -7.84 -6.51
CA VAL A 25 -22.17 -7.90 -5.28
C VAL A 25 -21.44 -7.13 -4.19
N CYS A 26 -22.11 -6.13 -3.63
CA CYS A 26 -21.64 -5.45 -2.43
C CYS A 26 -22.02 -6.25 -1.17
N PRO A 27 -21.09 -6.47 -0.22
CA PRO A 27 -21.40 -7.09 1.05
C PRO A 27 -22.54 -6.44 1.83
N VAL A 28 -23.18 -7.22 2.71
CA VAL A 28 -24.28 -6.73 3.57
C VAL A 28 -23.85 -5.62 4.52
N TRP A 29 -22.60 -5.61 4.96
CA TRP A 29 -22.05 -4.60 5.87
C TRP A 29 -21.70 -3.27 5.20
N PHE A 30 -21.85 -3.14 3.88
CA PHE A 30 -21.64 -1.86 3.21
C PHE A 30 -22.82 -0.93 3.52
N SER A 31 -22.52 0.32 3.87
CA SER A 31 -23.56 1.35 4.01
C SER A 31 -24.25 1.60 2.67
N ALA A 32 -25.51 2.04 2.70
CA ALA A 32 -26.23 2.37 1.47
C ALA A 32 -25.48 3.38 0.60
N GLY A 33 -24.90 4.42 1.22
CA GLY A 33 -24.05 5.40 0.53
C GLY A 33 -22.83 4.79 -0.15
N ALA A 34 -22.16 3.82 0.50
CA ALA A 34 -21.02 3.12 -0.10
C ALA A 34 -21.44 2.35 -1.35
N LYS A 35 -22.53 1.59 -1.27
CA LYS A 35 -23.03 0.78 -2.39
C LYS A 35 -23.35 1.66 -3.60
N THR A 36 -24.14 2.71 -3.39
CA THR A 36 -24.49 3.67 -4.45
C THR A 36 -23.25 4.33 -5.04
N PHE A 37 -22.29 4.73 -4.20
CA PHE A 37 -21.05 5.35 -4.65
C PHE A 37 -20.18 4.41 -5.49
N ILE A 38 -20.05 3.15 -5.09
CA ILE A 38 -19.29 2.14 -5.85
C ILE A 38 -19.95 1.86 -7.21
N HIS A 39 -21.29 1.80 -7.29
CA HIS A 39 -22.00 1.66 -8.57
C HIS A 39 -21.72 2.81 -9.54
N LYS A 40 -21.60 4.05 -9.05
CA LYS A 40 -21.23 5.19 -9.89
C LYS A 40 -19.80 5.10 -10.42
N ILE A 41 -18.87 4.57 -9.62
CA ILE A 41 -17.45 4.42 -9.99
C ILE A 41 -17.27 3.27 -10.99
N LEU A 42 -17.94 2.14 -10.76
CA LEU A 42 -17.85 0.94 -11.57
C LEU A 42 -18.92 0.88 -12.66
N ASP A 43 -19.41 2.04 -13.12
CA ASP A 43 -20.32 2.13 -14.26
C ASP A 43 -19.57 1.69 -15.55
N PRO A 44 -20.07 0.68 -16.29
CA PRO A 44 -19.41 0.21 -17.50
C PRO A 44 -19.35 1.26 -18.62
N ASP A 45 -20.29 2.21 -18.70
CA ASP A 45 -20.25 3.28 -19.69
C ASP A 45 -19.35 4.44 -19.21
N PRO A 46 -18.21 4.71 -19.88
CA PRO A 46 -17.31 5.78 -19.47
C PRO A 46 -17.92 7.19 -19.56
N LYS A 47 -19.00 7.38 -20.32
CA LYS A 47 -19.67 8.68 -20.46
C LYS A 47 -20.55 9.01 -19.25
N THR A 48 -21.17 8.00 -18.66
CA THR A 48 -22.05 8.12 -17.48
C THR A 48 -21.29 7.88 -16.18
N ARG A 49 -20.12 7.21 -16.24
CA ARG A 49 -19.23 7.01 -15.11
C ARG A 49 -18.87 8.33 -14.43
N VAL A 50 -19.00 8.35 -13.11
CA VAL A 50 -18.76 9.52 -12.27
C VAL A 50 -17.34 10.06 -12.46
N LYS A 51 -17.21 11.38 -12.62
CA LYS A 51 -15.91 12.05 -12.77
C LYS A 51 -15.26 12.30 -11.42
N ILE A 52 -13.95 12.51 -11.40
CA ILE A 52 -13.19 12.83 -10.16
C ILE A 52 -13.78 14.06 -9.43
N VAL A 53 -14.19 15.09 -10.19
CA VAL A 53 -14.80 16.31 -9.65
C VAL A 53 -16.15 16.04 -8.96
N GLU A 54 -16.89 15.02 -9.40
CA GLU A 54 -18.16 14.59 -8.82
C GLU A 54 -17.93 13.63 -7.64
N ILE A 55 -16.92 12.76 -7.73
CA ILE A 55 -16.46 11.92 -6.61
C ILE A 55 -16.15 12.77 -5.38
N ARG A 56 -15.38 13.86 -5.55
CA ARG A 56 -15.05 14.79 -4.46
C ARG A 56 -16.28 15.50 -3.87
N LYS A 57 -17.41 15.50 -4.59
CA LYS A 57 -18.69 16.07 -4.15
C LYS A 57 -19.60 15.04 -3.48
N ASP A 58 -19.34 13.74 -3.63
CA ASP A 58 -20.21 12.69 -3.13
C ASP A 58 -20.26 12.68 -1.58
N PRO A 59 -21.46 12.57 -0.96
CA PRO A 59 -21.61 12.59 0.49
C PRO A 59 -20.83 11.48 1.20
N TRP A 60 -20.72 10.29 0.58
CA TRP A 60 -19.99 9.19 1.18
C TRP A 60 -18.49 9.47 1.21
N PHE A 61 -17.95 10.03 0.11
CA PHE A 61 -16.54 10.41 0.00
C PHE A 61 -16.17 11.56 0.93
N ARG A 62 -17.06 12.55 1.10
CA ARG A 62 -16.79 13.75 1.93
C ARG A 62 -16.71 13.47 3.42
N LYS A 63 -17.18 12.32 3.90
CA LYS A 63 -17.16 11.98 5.33
C LYS A 63 -15.71 11.91 5.83
N ASN A 64 -15.32 12.82 6.70
CA ASN A 64 -13.95 12.98 7.23
C ASN A 64 -12.89 13.27 6.16
N TYR A 65 -13.28 13.81 5.00
CA TYR A 65 -12.35 14.20 3.96
C TYR A 65 -11.83 15.62 4.20
N SER A 66 -10.51 15.77 4.23
CA SER A 66 -9.82 17.06 4.18
C SER A 66 -9.02 17.14 2.88
N PRO A 67 -9.34 18.06 1.96
CA PRO A 67 -8.57 18.21 0.74
C PRO A 67 -7.14 18.66 1.08
N ILE A 68 -6.16 17.96 0.52
CA ILE A 68 -4.77 18.40 0.55
C ILE A 68 -4.67 19.62 -0.36
N LYS A 69 -4.29 20.76 0.21
CA LYS A 69 -3.91 21.93 -0.58
C LYS A 69 -2.51 21.66 -1.12
N LEU A 70 -2.45 21.12 -2.34
CA LEU A 70 -1.21 21.21 -3.12
C LEU A 70 -0.93 22.71 -3.30
N ARG A 71 0.30 23.13 -2.99
CA ARG A 71 0.75 24.48 -3.34
C ARG A 71 0.58 24.59 -4.86
N GLU A 72 0.11 25.74 -5.33
CA GLU A 72 -0.04 25.99 -6.76
C GLU A 72 1.26 25.59 -7.45
N ASP A 73 1.14 24.87 -8.57
CA ASP A 73 2.28 24.42 -9.35
C ASP A 73 3.10 25.67 -9.73
N GLU A 74 4.15 25.94 -8.95
CA GLU A 74 5.26 26.76 -9.41
C GLU A 74 5.68 26.15 -10.76
N GLN A 75 5.91 26.97 -11.77
CA GLN A 75 6.38 26.49 -13.07
C GLN A 75 7.61 25.61 -12.85
N VAL A 76 7.40 24.30 -12.90
CA VAL A 76 8.43 23.33 -12.55
C VAL A 76 9.44 23.39 -13.68
N ASN A 77 10.67 23.81 -13.38
CA ASN A 77 11.73 23.80 -14.37
C ASN A 77 11.99 22.35 -14.79
N LEU A 78 11.77 22.04 -16.08
CA LEU A 78 11.93 20.69 -16.64
C LEU A 78 13.39 20.36 -16.96
N ASP A 79 14.33 21.28 -16.74
CA ASP A 79 15.75 21.07 -17.02
C ASP A 79 16.35 19.96 -16.14
N ASP A 80 15.89 19.80 -14.89
CA ASP A 80 16.31 18.69 -14.02
C ASP A 80 15.82 17.33 -14.54
N ILE A 81 14.64 17.26 -15.18
CA ILE A 81 14.14 16.02 -15.81
C ILE A 81 15.02 15.64 -17.00
N LYS A 82 15.54 16.62 -17.73
CA LYS A 82 16.48 16.37 -18.83
C LYS A 82 17.83 15.88 -18.31
N ALA A 83 18.33 16.47 -17.22
CA ALA A 83 19.61 16.10 -16.62
C ALA A 83 19.64 14.67 -16.03
N VAL A 84 18.50 14.09 -15.63
CA VAL A 84 18.42 12.69 -15.15
C VAL A 84 18.74 11.66 -16.24
N PHE A 85 18.48 11.98 -17.51
CA PHE A 85 18.81 11.08 -18.62
C PHE A 85 20.26 11.22 -19.09
N ASP A 86 20.97 12.25 -18.62
CA ASP A 86 22.36 12.54 -18.95
C ASP A 86 23.25 12.26 -17.72
N ASP A 87 23.76 11.02 -17.64
CA ASP A 87 24.82 10.49 -16.76
C ASP A 87 25.01 11.13 -15.37
N ILE A 88 24.46 10.46 -14.35
CA ILE A 88 24.88 10.64 -12.95
C ILE A 88 25.49 9.32 -12.47
N GLU A 89 26.80 9.30 -12.25
CA GLU A 89 27.47 8.28 -11.46
C GLU A 89 27.06 8.42 -9.99
N ASP A 90 26.22 7.51 -9.51
CA ASP A 90 25.78 7.44 -8.12
C ASP A 90 26.93 7.00 -7.18
N GLN A 91 27.50 7.96 -6.44
CA GLN A 91 28.26 7.66 -5.21
C GLN A 91 27.38 7.87 -3.97
N TYR A 92 26.68 6.81 -3.56
CA TYR A 92 26.05 6.76 -2.24
C TYR A 92 27.10 6.42 -1.17
N VAL A 93 27.31 7.33 -0.23
CA VAL A 93 28.00 7.04 1.03
C VAL A 93 27.05 6.22 1.90
N SER A 94 27.33 4.94 2.04
CA SER A 94 26.59 4.05 2.93
C SER A 94 27.06 4.28 4.37
N GLU A 95 26.18 4.81 5.21
CA GLU A 95 26.37 4.79 6.66
C GLU A 95 26.34 3.32 7.10
N ARG A 96 27.51 2.79 7.45
CA ARG A 96 27.64 1.45 8.05
C ARG A 96 27.04 1.48 9.44
N SER A 97 25.74 1.26 9.54
CA SER A 97 25.20 0.60 10.72
C SER A 97 25.94 -0.73 10.84
N GLU A 98 26.55 -1.00 11.98
CA GLU A 98 27.03 -2.34 12.33
C GLU A 98 25.81 -3.27 12.37
N ILE A 99 25.45 -3.82 11.22
CA ILE A 99 24.54 -4.94 11.13
C ILE A 99 25.29 -6.06 11.84
N ALA A 100 24.85 -6.41 13.04
CA ALA A 100 25.21 -7.67 13.65
C ALA A 100 24.86 -8.78 12.65
N GLU A 101 25.91 -9.26 11.98
CA GLU A 101 25.87 -10.30 10.95
C GLU A 101 25.00 -11.46 11.41
N GLY A 102 23.84 -11.61 10.77
CA GLY A 102 23.05 -12.82 10.81
C GLY A 102 22.06 -12.97 11.97
N GLY A 103 21.52 -11.90 12.57
CA GLY A 103 20.42 -11.98 13.55
C GLY A 103 19.14 -11.26 13.11
N PRO A 104 17.96 -11.58 13.70
CA PRO A 104 16.78 -10.71 13.60
C PRO A 104 17.12 -9.33 14.17
N LEU A 105 16.53 -8.25 13.62
CA LEU A 105 16.74 -6.88 14.14
C LEU A 105 16.35 -6.83 15.62
N ILE A 106 17.34 -6.62 16.49
CA ILE A 106 17.11 -6.38 17.92
C ILE A 106 16.80 -4.90 18.07
N MET A 107 15.55 -4.60 18.41
CA MET A 107 15.08 -3.22 18.43
C MET A 107 15.30 -2.57 19.80
N ASN A 108 16.01 -1.45 19.84
CA ASN A 108 16.16 -0.68 21.07
C ASN A 108 14.92 0.22 21.35
N ALA A 109 14.84 0.81 22.54
CA ALA A 109 13.70 1.65 22.93
C ALA A 109 13.53 2.90 22.04
N PHE A 110 14.63 3.50 21.56
CA PHE A 110 14.61 4.66 20.65
C PHE A 110 14.11 4.28 19.24
N GLU A 111 14.47 3.10 18.75
CA GLU A 111 13.99 2.55 17.50
C GLU A 111 12.49 2.23 17.59
N MET A 112 12.05 1.63 18.70
CA MET A 112 10.62 1.40 18.98
C MET A 112 9.82 2.70 18.99
N ILE A 113 10.36 3.76 19.59
CA ILE A 113 9.76 5.09 19.65
C ILE A 113 9.67 5.69 18.24
N THR A 114 10.76 5.64 17.48
CA THR A 114 10.83 6.16 16.10
C THR A 114 9.82 5.46 15.17
N LEU A 115 9.47 4.20 15.44
CA LEU A 115 8.46 3.46 14.68
C LEU A 115 7.01 3.76 15.09
N SER A 116 6.77 4.41 16.22
CA SER A 116 5.41 4.79 16.62
C SER A 116 4.87 5.87 15.67
N GLN A 117 3.68 5.65 15.10
CA GLN A 117 3.12 6.55 14.08
C GLN A 117 2.99 8.01 14.56
N GLY A 118 2.88 8.23 15.88
CA GLY A 118 2.77 9.57 16.48
C GLY A 118 4.11 10.26 16.79
N LEU A 119 5.23 9.55 16.78
CA LEU A 119 6.57 10.11 17.05
C LEU A 119 7.53 9.93 15.86
N ASN A 120 7.07 9.27 14.80
CA ASN A 120 7.80 9.16 13.54
C ASN A 120 7.86 10.53 12.86
N LEU A 121 9.04 11.13 12.84
CA LEU A 121 9.30 12.43 12.21
C LEU A 121 9.72 12.31 10.74
N SER A 122 9.92 11.11 10.19
CA SER A 122 10.26 10.91 8.77
C SER A 122 9.31 11.66 7.82
N PRO A 123 7.98 11.73 8.05
CA PRO A 123 7.08 12.51 7.20
C PRO A 123 7.34 14.02 7.19
N LEU A 124 8.04 14.59 8.19
CA LEU A 124 8.41 16.01 8.20
C LEU A 124 9.56 16.32 7.24
N PHE A 125 10.39 15.32 6.93
CA PHE A 125 11.58 15.46 6.10
C PHE A 125 11.41 14.83 4.69
N ASP A 126 10.51 13.85 4.53
CA ASP A 126 10.20 13.20 3.25
C ASP A 126 9.20 14.03 2.41
N ARG A 127 9.66 15.13 1.83
CA ARG A 127 8.85 16.02 0.96
C ARG A 127 8.44 15.42 -0.41
N HIS A 128 8.87 14.21 -0.75
CA HIS A 128 8.67 13.58 -2.08
C HIS A 128 8.20 12.12 -2.05
N GLN A 129 7.64 11.62 -0.94
CA GLN A 129 7.03 10.27 -0.95
C GLN A 129 5.54 10.32 -1.33
N ASP A 130 5.24 10.13 -2.61
CA ASP A 130 3.87 9.93 -3.14
C ASP A 130 3.20 8.61 -2.67
N TYR A 131 3.89 7.81 -1.85
CA TYR A 131 3.42 6.53 -1.37
C TYR A 131 3.60 6.40 0.15
N VAL A 132 2.53 6.07 0.86
CA VAL A 132 2.62 5.57 2.24
C VAL A 132 3.30 4.19 2.18
N LYS A 133 4.60 4.12 2.46
CA LYS A 133 5.29 2.83 2.70
C LYS A 133 4.67 2.18 3.94
N ARG A 134 3.64 1.36 3.74
CA ARG A 134 3.13 0.46 4.79
C ARG A 134 4.19 -0.60 5.04
N GLN A 135 5.07 -0.33 6.00
CA GLN A 135 6.00 -1.33 6.48
C GLN A 135 5.21 -2.36 7.28
N THR A 136 5.04 -3.57 6.75
CA THR A 136 4.46 -4.70 7.49
C THR A 136 5.52 -5.25 8.43
N ARG A 137 5.58 -4.73 9.65
CA ARG A 137 6.40 -5.29 10.74
C ARG A 137 5.51 -5.76 11.88
N PHE A 138 5.96 -6.81 12.56
CA PHE A 138 5.37 -7.29 13.79
C PHE A 138 6.46 -7.47 14.84
N VAL A 139 6.10 -7.33 16.12
CA VAL A 139 7.01 -7.55 17.26
C VAL A 139 6.58 -8.81 17.97
N SER A 140 7.54 -9.63 18.41
CA SER A 140 7.27 -10.85 19.15
C SER A 140 8.19 -10.94 20.37
N ARG A 141 7.68 -11.53 21.45
CA ARG A 141 8.47 -11.91 22.63
C ARG A 141 9.10 -13.29 22.50
N LYS A 142 8.80 -14.02 21.41
CA LYS A 142 9.37 -15.35 21.15
C LYS A 142 10.72 -15.20 20.44
N PRO A 143 11.69 -16.10 20.70
CA PRO A 143 12.95 -16.13 19.96
C PRO A 143 12.70 -16.31 18.46
N ALA A 144 13.53 -15.72 17.61
CA ALA A 144 13.33 -15.79 16.16
C ALA A 144 13.40 -17.22 15.62
N THR A 145 14.21 -18.10 16.19
CA THR A 145 14.26 -19.52 15.84
C THR A 145 12.91 -20.23 16.04
N VAL A 146 12.18 -19.89 17.10
CA VAL A 146 10.84 -20.42 17.37
C VAL A 146 9.83 -19.89 16.37
N ILE A 147 9.95 -18.62 15.98
CA ILE A 147 9.06 -17.99 14.99
C ILE A 147 9.28 -18.64 13.62
N ILE A 148 10.53 -18.77 13.17
CA ILE A 148 10.87 -19.37 11.87
C ILE A 148 10.39 -20.83 11.81
N SER A 149 10.71 -21.64 12.83
CA SER A 149 10.24 -23.03 12.87
C SER A 149 8.72 -23.16 12.91
N SER A 150 8.02 -22.24 13.59
CA SER A 150 6.55 -22.21 13.59
C SER A 150 5.99 -21.87 12.20
N ILE A 151 6.62 -20.93 11.49
CA ILE A 151 6.23 -20.54 10.13
C ILE A 151 6.50 -21.70 9.16
N GLU A 152 7.66 -22.34 9.26
CA GLU A 152 8.06 -23.50 8.46
C GLU A 152 7.06 -24.64 8.61
N ALA A 153 6.73 -25.02 9.85
CA ALA A 153 5.78 -26.10 10.12
C ALA A 153 4.38 -25.83 9.53
N VAL A 154 3.90 -24.59 9.63
CA VAL A 154 2.61 -24.20 9.04
C VAL A 154 2.68 -24.21 7.52
N ALA A 155 3.76 -23.68 6.93
CA ALA A 155 3.94 -23.66 5.48
C ALA A 155 4.03 -25.08 4.88
N GLU A 156 4.74 -25.99 5.53
CA GLU A 156 4.79 -27.41 5.16
C GLU A 156 3.41 -28.06 5.24
N SER A 157 2.62 -27.76 6.29
CA SER A 157 1.24 -28.25 6.41
C SER A 157 0.32 -27.77 5.27
N MET A 158 0.66 -26.64 4.64
CA MET A 158 -0.02 -26.07 3.48
C MET A 158 0.60 -26.53 2.15
N SER A 159 1.52 -27.51 2.16
CA SER A 159 2.26 -27.99 0.99
C SER A 159 3.09 -26.90 0.28
N LEU A 160 3.55 -25.90 1.01
CA LEU A 160 4.44 -24.86 0.50
C LEU A 160 5.91 -25.28 0.70
N LYS A 161 6.77 -24.92 -0.26
CA LYS A 161 8.22 -25.12 -0.14
C LYS A 161 8.84 -23.91 0.57
N VAL A 162 9.54 -24.15 1.66
CA VAL A 162 10.18 -23.10 2.46
C VAL A 162 11.69 -23.05 2.19
N HIS A 163 12.24 -21.85 2.11
CA HIS A 163 13.68 -21.62 2.05
C HIS A 163 14.01 -20.45 2.96
N SER A 164 14.66 -20.76 4.09
CA SER A 164 15.06 -19.76 5.07
C SER A 164 16.48 -19.24 4.78
N ARG A 165 16.65 -17.93 4.70
CA ARG A 165 17.96 -17.28 4.58
C ARG A 165 18.06 -16.08 5.50
N ASN A 166 18.94 -16.15 6.50
CA ASN A 166 19.16 -15.07 7.47
C ASN A 166 17.85 -14.59 8.14
N TYR A 167 17.04 -15.52 8.65
CA TYR A 167 15.74 -15.23 9.30
C TYR A 167 14.71 -14.58 8.36
N ARG A 168 14.77 -14.89 7.06
CA ARG A 168 13.82 -14.48 6.01
C ARG A 168 13.34 -15.67 5.22
#